data_AF-A0A7W0RF37-F1
#
_entry.id   AF-A0A7W0RF37-F1
#
_cell.length_a   1.000
_cell.length_b   1.000
_cell.length_c   1.000
_cell.angle_alpha   90.00
_cell.angle_beta   90.00
_cell.angle_gamma   90.00
#
_symmetry.space_group_name_H-M   'P 1'
#
loop_
_entity.id
_entity.type
_entity.pdbx_description
1 polymer ?
#
loop_
_entity_poly.entity_id
_entity_poly.type
_entity_poly.pdbx_seq_one_letter_code
_entity_poly.pdbx_strand_id
1 'polypeptide(L)'
;ALGFVGLLAGALDAGGPVAVAVLRTLAGAAFLGAVTDAMLLGHWYLVQPGLARSPLLELVRWVALVWPVEVAALLLPTGMISVFTGSVDDGYNGVLGWFWVASALATIVLCVVTRAALRERYYSAVMAATGLLYLAILTAFGTDLVARAVLAG
;
A
#
# COMPACT_ATOMS: atom_id res chain seq x y z
N ALA A 1 -3.78 1.94 21.63
CA ALA A 1 -2.89 1.02 22.36
C ALA A 1 -3.13 -0.44 21.96
N LEU A 2 -4.35 -0.98 22.11
CA LEU A 2 -4.65 -2.39 21.81
C LEU A 2 -4.26 -2.84 20.40
N GLY A 3 -4.57 -2.05 19.36
CA GLY A 3 -4.20 -2.40 17.98
C GLY A 3 -2.70 -2.53 17.76
N PHE A 4 -1.90 -1.60 18.30
CA PHE A 4 -0.43 -1.66 18.21
C PHE A 4 0.13 -2.89 18.95
N VAL A 5 -0.39 -3.20 20.15
CA VAL A 5 -0.01 -4.41 20.88
C VAL A 5 -0.37 -5.68 20.10
N GLY A 6 -1.56 -5.71 19.47
CA GLY A 6 -1.98 -6.81 18.61
C GLY A 6 -1.06 -7.01 17.39
N LEU A 7 -0.65 -5.91 16.74
CA LEU A 7 0.31 -5.96 15.63
C LEU A 7 1.67 -6.52 16.09
N LEU A 8 2.16 -6.11 17.26
CA LEU A 8 3.41 -6.66 17.82
C LEU A 8 3.28 -8.13 18.18
N ALA A 9 2.19 -8.53 18.82
CA ALA A 9 1.94 -9.92 19.16
C ALA A 9 1.88 -10.80 17.91
N GLY A 10 1.14 -10.37 16.87
CA GLY A 10 1.07 -11.09 15.59
C GLY A 10 2.42 -11.15 14.86
N ALA A 11 3.23 -10.08 14.93
CA ALA A 11 4.57 -10.09 14.36
C ALA A 11 5.52 -11.07 15.06
N LEU A 12 5.39 -11.22 16.39
CA LEU A 12 6.18 -12.18 17.15
C LEU A 12 5.72 -13.63 16.91
N ASP A 13 4.42 -13.83 16.74
CA ASP A 13 3.82 -15.14 16.46
C ASP A 13 4.19 -15.66 15.06
N ALA A 14 4.33 -14.77 14.07
CA ALA A 14 4.71 -15.11 12.70
C ALA A 14 6.10 -15.80 12.57
N GLY A 15 6.94 -15.73 13.61
CA GLY A 15 8.25 -16.37 13.64
C GLY A 15 9.30 -15.70 12.72
N GLY A 16 10.47 -16.33 12.61
CA GLY A 16 11.59 -15.80 11.85
C GLY A 16 12.31 -14.61 12.52
N PRO A 17 13.04 -13.78 11.75
CA PRO A 17 13.76 -12.64 12.30
C PRO A 17 12.79 -11.57 12.83
N VAL A 18 12.72 -11.43 14.16
CA VAL A 18 11.80 -10.51 14.87
C VAL A 18 11.80 -9.10 14.30
N ALA A 19 12.98 -8.55 14.01
CA ALA A 19 13.10 -7.20 13.45
C ALA A 19 12.38 -7.05 12.10
N VAL A 20 12.49 -8.06 11.23
CA VAL A 20 11.84 -8.07 9.90
C VAL A 20 10.34 -8.26 10.04
N ALA A 21 9.90 -9.18 10.90
CA ALA A 21 8.49 -9.43 11.14
C ALA A 21 7.79 -8.18 11.70
N VAL A 22 8.38 -7.53 12.71
CA VAL A 22 7.85 -6.27 13.28
C VAL A 22 7.82 -5.17 12.23
N LEU A 23 8.90 -5.00 11.44
CA LEU A 23 8.95 -3.99 10.39
C LEU A 23 7.84 -4.19 9.35
N ARG A 24 7.69 -5.40 8.80
CA ARG A 24 6.66 -5.72 7.78
C ARG A 24 5.24 -5.55 8.30
N THR A 25 5.00 -5.88 9.56
CA THR A 25 3.67 -5.77 10.14
C THR A 25 3.31 -4.31 10.41
N LEU A 26 4.24 -3.51 10.95
CA LEU A 26 3.99 -2.09 11.22
C LEU A 26 3.97 -1.26 9.93
N ALA A 27 4.86 -1.53 8.98
CA ALA A 27 4.88 -0.87 7.69
C ALA A 27 3.59 -1.17 6.90
N GLY A 28 3.17 -2.45 6.85
CA GLY A 28 1.97 -2.86 6.14
C GLY A 28 0.71 -2.25 6.76
N ALA A 29 0.61 -2.25 8.10
CA ALA A 29 -0.49 -1.60 8.80
C ALA A 29 -0.56 -0.09 8.51
N ALA A 30 0.59 0.60 8.54
CA ALA A 30 0.64 2.03 8.23
C ALA A 30 0.30 2.31 6.75
N PHE A 31 0.79 1.48 5.83
CA PHE A 31 0.58 1.62 4.39
C PHE A 31 -0.89 1.37 4.00
N LEU A 32 -1.44 0.22 4.41
CA LEU A 32 -2.82 -0.15 4.16
C LEU A 32 -3.80 0.78 4.88
N GLY A 33 -3.48 1.21 6.10
CA GLY A 33 -4.26 2.23 6.81
C GLY A 33 -4.31 3.55 6.06
N ALA A 34 -3.14 4.10 5.67
CA ALA A 34 -3.07 5.37 4.97
C ALA A 34 -3.80 5.36 3.61
N VAL A 35 -3.68 4.27 2.83
CA VAL A 35 -4.35 4.20 1.52
C VAL A 35 -5.87 3.99 1.67
N THR A 36 -6.29 3.25 2.70
CA THR A 36 -7.70 3.08 3.02
C THR A 36 -8.32 4.40 3.44
N ASP A 37 -7.66 5.15 4.33
CA ASP A 37 -8.11 6.48 4.75
C ASP A 37 -8.19 7.45 3.56
N ALA A 38 -7.16 7.45 2.70
CA ALA A 38 -7.14 8.29 1.49
C ALA A 38 -8.33 7.98 0.58
N MET A 39 -8.60 6.70 0.35
CA MET A 39 -9.69 6.24 -0.50
C MET A 39 -11.07 6.54 0.11
N LEU A 40 -11.29 6.20 1.39
CA LEU A 40 -12.55 6.47 2.09
C LEU A 40 -12.85 7.97 2.15
N LEU A 41 -11.83 8.78 2.45
CA LEU A 41 -11.99 10.23 2.39
C LEU A 41 -12.34 10.66 0.97
N GLY A 42 -11.63 10.13 -0.03
CA GLY A 42 -11.95 10.36 -1.44
C GLY A 42 -13.42 10.07 -1.78
N HIS A 43 -13.95 8.93 -1.34
CA HIS A 43 -15.37 8.60 -1.54
C HIS A 43 -16.31 9.68 -1.00
N TRP A 44 -16.01 10.25 0.17
CA TRP A 44 -16.82 11.32 0.77
C TRP A 44 -16.86 12.61 -0.06
N TYR A 45 -15.82 12.89 -0.85
CA TYR A 45 -15.81 14.04 -1.75
C TYR A 45 -16.77 13.87 -2.94
N LEU A 46 -17.18 12.65 -3.29
CA LEU A 46 -18.19 12.45 -4.33
C LEU A 46 -19.57 12.92 -3.88
N VAL A 47 -19.86 12.81 -2.58
CA VAL A 47 -21.18 13.09 -2.01
C VAL A 47 -21.25 14.47 -1.34
N GLN A 48 -20.11 15.04 -0.93
CA GLN A 48 -20.03 16.38 -0.33
C GLN A 48 -19.13 17.33 -1.14
N PRO A 49 -19.67 18.01 -2.17
CA PRO A 49 -18.97 19.08 -2.85
C PRO A 49 -18.65 20.22 -1.89
N GLY A 50 -17.39 20.66 -1.85
CA GLY A 50 -16.93 21.81 -1.05
C GLY A 50 -15.99 21.49 0.11
N LEU A 51 -15.65 20.21 0.35
CA LEU A 51 -14.60 19.85 1.30
C LEU A 51 -13.23 20.42 0.88
N ALA A 52 -12.46 20.89 1.87
CA ALA A 52 -11.13 21.44 1.65
C ALA A 52 -10.16 20.34 1.22
N ARG A 53 -9.38 20.54 0.15
CA ARG A 53 -8.51 19.51 -0.45
C ARG A 53 -7.27 19.12 0.38
N SER A 54 -6.92 19.93 1.38
CA SER A 54 -5.69 19.74 2.16
C SER A 54 -5.59 18.37 2.85
N PRO A 55 -6.64 17.80 3.47
CA PRO A 55 -6.54 16.50 4.12
C PRO A 55 -6.34 15.37 3.11
N LEU A 56 -6.95 15.46 1.92
CA LEU A 56 -6.76 14.46 0.87
C LEU A 56 -5.34 14.49 0.31
N LEU A 57 -4.79 15.69 0.09
CA LEU A 57 -3.39 15.86 -0.29
C LEU A 57 -2.43 15.31 0.78
N GLU A 58 -2.76 15.50 2.05
CA GLU A 58 -1.99 14.98 3.17
C GLU A 58 -2.00 13.46 3.22
N LEU A 59 -3.16 12.81 3.08
CA LEU A 59 -3.26 11.36 3.05
C LEU A 59 -2.51 10.75 1.85
N VAL A 60 -2.66 11.32 0.64
CA VAL A 60 -1.87 10.89 -0.53
C VAL A 60 -0.37 11.03 -0.28
N ARG A 61 0.05 12.09 0.43
CA ARG A 61 1.46 12.26 0.83
C ARG A 61 1.88 11.15 1.80
N TRP A 62 1.07 10.81 2.79
CA TRP A 62 1.37 9.73 3.73
C TRP A 62 1.48 8.37 3.04
N VAL A 63 0.59 8.05 2.11
CA VAL A 63 0.70 6.83 1.29
C VAL A 63 2.04 6.79 0.55
N ALA A 64 2.39 7.88 -0.15
CA ALA A 64 3.65 7.96 -0.89
C ALA A 64 4.91 7.91 0.01
N LEU A 65 4.82 8.37 1.25
CA LEU A 65 5.93 8.34 2.22
C LEU A 65 6.10 6.97 2.89
N VAL A 66 5.01 6.25 3.15
CA VAL A 66 5.06 4.92 3.78
C VAL A 66 5.36 3.82 2.74
N TRP A 67 4.90 4.00 1.49
CA TRP A 67 5.15 3.07 0.38
C TRP A 67 6.61 2.57 0.27
N PRO A 68 7.65 3.42 0.27
CA PRO A 68 9.03 2.92 0.13
C PRO A 68 9.46 2.08 1.33
N VAL A 69 8.94 2.36 2.53
CA VAL A 69 9.23 1.56 3.73
C VAL A 69 8.58 0.18 3.59
N GLU A 70 7.34 0.12 3.11
CA GLU A 70 6.64 -1.13 2.89
C GLU A 70 7.33 -2.00 1.83
N VAL A 71 7.59 -1.44 0.65
CA VAL A 71 8.29 -2.16 -0.43
C VAL A 71 9.66 -2.64 0.03
N ALA A 72 10.44 -1.79 0.72
CA ALA A 72 11.74 -2.20 1.27
C ALA A 72 11.61 -3.34 2.28
N ALA A 73 10.62 -3.29 3.17
CA ALA A 73 10.38 -4.35 4.16
C ALA A 73 10.05 -5.70 3.49
N LEU A 74 9.28 -5.69 2.41
CA LEU A 74 8.92 -6.88 1.63
C LEU A 74 10.10 -7.43 0.81
N LEU A 75 11.11 -6.62 0.50
CA LEU A 75 12.33 -7.04 -0.18
C LEU A 75 13.38 -7.68 0.76
N LEU A 76 13.30 -7.45 2.08
CA LEU A 76 14.26 -8.03 3.04
C LEU A 76 14.22 -9.57 3.05
N PRO A 77 15.35 -10.29 3.22
CA PRO A 77 15.34 -11.75 3.19
C PRO A 77 14.65 -12.41 4.41
N THR A 78 13.91 -13.51 4.24
CA THR A 78 13.34 -14.03 2.98
C THR A 78 12.21 -13.10 2.53
N GLY A 79 12.26 -12.61 1.29
CA GLY A 79 11.37 -11.56 0.77
C GLY A 79 11.24 -11.63 -0.73
N MET A 80 10.48 -10.74 -1.37
CA MET A 80 10.03 -10.89 -2.77
C MET A 80 11.13 -11.11 -3.82
N ILE A 81 12.38 -10.73 -3.54
CA ILE A 81 13.54 -11.07 -4.37
C ILE A 81 13.68 -12.60 -4.52
N SER A 82 13.37 -13.36 -3.48
CA SER A 82 13.47 -14.82 -3.42
C SER A 82 12.58 -15.54 -4.44
N VAL A 83 11.50 -14.88 -4.88
CA VAL A 83 10.58 -15.38 -5.91
C VAL A 83 11.26 -15.31 -7.28
N PHE A 84 11.96 -14.22 -7.58
CA PHE A 84 12.67 -14.04 -8.84
C PHE A 84 13.95 -14.87 -8.95
N THR A 85 14.56 -15.22 -7.82
CA THR A 85 15.71 -16.13 -7.78
C THR A 85 15.30 -17.61 -7.77
N GLY A 86 14.00 -17.93 -7.73
CA GLY A 86 13.48 -19.29 -7.70
C GLY A 86 13.67 -20.03 -6.37
N SER A 87 14.06 -19.30 -5.30
CA SER A 87 14.20 -19.87 -3.96
C SER A 87 12.86 -19.98 -3.20
N VAL A 88 11.86 -19.19 -3.59
CA VAL A 88 10.47 -19.33 -3.19
C VAL A 88 9.66 -19.55 -4.46
N ASP A 89 8.96 -20.68 -4.54
CA ASP A 89 8.06 -20.96 -5.66
C ASP A 89 6.72 -20.25 -5.40
N ASP A 90 6.30 -19.39 -6.31
CA ASP A 90 5.00 -18.73 -6.21
C ASP A 90 3.85 -19.63 -6.67
N GLY A 91 4.12 -20.81 -7.23
CA GLY A 91 3.12 -21.76 -7.72
C GLY A 91 2.46 -21.36 -9.05
N TYR A 92 2.81 -20.18 -9.59
CA TYR A 92 2.24 -19.62 -10.82
C TYR A 92 3.33 -19.19 -11.81
N ASN A 93 4.52 -19.82 -11.76
CA ASN A 93 5.63 -19.60 -12.68
C ASN A 93 6.09 -18.12 -12.73
N GLY A 94 6.15 -17.47 -11.57
CA GLY A 94 6.61 -16.09 -11.41
C GLY A 94 5.54 -15.02 -11.69
N VAL A 95 4.32 -15.40 -12.07
CA VAL A 95 3.24 -14.45 -12.37
C VAL A 95 2.88 -13.61 -11.15
N LEU A 96 2.86 -14.19 -9.94
CA LEU A 96 2.54 -13.44 -8.73
C LEU A 96 3.67 -12.48 -8.36
N GLY A 97 4.93 -12.87 -8.57
CA GLY A 97 6.08 -11.98 -8.43
C GLY A 97 5.97 -10.74 -9.33
N TRP A 98 5.67 -10.95 -10.62
CA TRP A 98 5.48 -9.82 -11.56
C TRP A 98 4.24 -8.98 -11.26
N PHE A 99 3.15 -9.61 -10.84
CA PHE A 99 1.95 -8.89 -10.41
C PHE A 99 2.21 -8.01 -9.19
N TRP A 100 3.03 -8.47 -8.24
CA TRP A 100 3.48 -7.67 -7.10
C TRP A 100 4.28 -6.45 -7.55
N VAL A 101 5.25 -6.61 -8.48
CA VAL A 101 6.02 -5.47 -9.03
C VAL A 101 5.10 -4.47 -9.72
N ALA A 102 4.19 -4.95 -10.57
CA ALA A 102 3.23 -4.12 -11.27
C ALA A 102 2.34 -3.35 -10.28
N SER A 103 1.88 -4.02 -9.22
CA SER A 103 1.07 -3.42 -8.15
C SER A 103 1.85 -2.33 -7.42
N ALA A 104 3.07 -2.62 -6.97
CA ALA A 104 3.91 -1.67 -6.26
C ALA A 104 4.19 -0.41 -7.08
N LEU A 105 4.55 -0.58 -8.36
CA LEU A 105 4.79 0.53 -9.28
C LEU A 105 3.51 1.31 -9.59
N ALA A 106 2.40 0.63 -9.83
CA ALA A 106 1.12 1.28 -10.11
C ALA A 106 0.66 2.13 -8.92
N THR A 107 0.83 1.66 -7.68
CA THR A 107 0.45 2.43 -6.49
C THR A 107 1.18 3.77 -6.41
N ILE A 108 2.50 3.79 -6.60
CA ILE A 108 3.26 5.04 -6.49
C ILE A 108 2.96 5.98 -7.67
N VAL A 109 2.79 5.45 -8.88
CA VAL A 109 2.37 6.24 -10.05
C VAL A 109 1.00 6.87 -9.79
N LEU A 110 0.03 6.10 -9.28
CA LEU A 110 -1.31 6.61 -8.96
C LEU A 110 -1.26 7.67 -7.87
N CYS A 111 -0.40 7.56 -6.85
CA CYS A 111 -0.20 8.62 -5.86
C CYS A 111 0.31 9.92 -6.51
N VAL A 112 1.28 9.84 -7.42
CA VAL A 112 1.81 11.01 -8.14
C VAL A 112 0.75 11.65 -9.02
N VAL A 113 0.02 10.85 -9.80
CA VAL A 113 -1.04 11.35 -10.69
C VAL A 113 -2.21 11.93 -9.89
N THR A 114 -2.59 11.32 -8.78
CA THR A 114 -3.62 11.84 -7.86
C THR A 114 -3.22 13.21 -7.31
N ARG A 115 -1.96 13.36 -6.88
CA ARG A 115 -1.43 14.64 -6.41
C ARG A 115 -1.39 15.68 -7.53
N ALA A 116 -1.09 15.29 -8.76
CA ALA A 116 -1.16 16.18 -9.92
C ALA A 116 -2.60 16.64 -10.19
N ALA A 117 -3.57 15.72 -10.17
CA ALA A 117 -4.98 16.03 -10.34
C ALA A 117 -5.49 17.03 -9.28
N LEU A 118 -5.10 16.87 -8.01
CA LEU A 118 -5.55 17.75 -6.93
C LEU A 118 -5.01 19.19 -7.02
N ARG A 119 -3.99 19.45 -7.86
CA ARG A 119 -3.49 20.81 -8.14
C ARG A 119 -4.41 21.60 -9.08
N GLU A 120 -5.25 20.93 -9.86
CA GLU A 120 -6.14 21.57 -10.82
C GLU A 120 -7.31 22.27 -10.13
N ARG A 121 -7.65 23.50 -10.54
CA ARG A 121 -8.67 24.31 -9.85
C ARG A 121 -10.09 23.76 -9.96
N TYR A 122 -10.38 22.96 -10.98
CA TYR A 122 -11.71 22.44 -11.24
C TYR A 122 -12.16 21.41 -10.20
N TYR A 123 -13.46 21.41 -9.88
CA TYR A 123 -14.04 20.39 -8.99
C TYR A 123 -13.98 18.98 -9.60
N SER A 124 -14.12 18.88 -10.92
CA SER A 124 -13.96 17.61 -11.66
C SER A 124 -12.61 16.94 -11.41
N ALA A 125 -11.56 17.71 -11.09
CA ALA A 125 -10.25 17.16 -10.75
C ALA A 125 -10.26 16.39 -9.43
N VAL A 126 -11.10 16.80 -8.48
CA VAL A 126 -11.29 16.06 -7.24
C VAL A 126 -12.04 14.75 -7.51
N MET A 127 -13.08 14.76 -8.34
CA MET A 127 -13.75 13.52 -8.76
C MET A 127 -12.81 12.57 -9.53
N ALA A 128 -11.90 13.11 -10.34
CA ALA A 128 -10.86 12.30 -10.99
C ALA A 128 -9.90 11.70 -9.96
N ALA A 129 -9.43 12.50 -8.99
CA ALA A 129 -8.56 12.05 -7.91
C ALA A 129 -9.21 10.93 -7.08
N THR A 130 -10.52 10.99 -6.84
CA THR A 130 -11.22 9.90 -6.14
C THR A 130 -11.20 8.60 -6.93
N GLY A 131 -11.43 8.64 -8.25
CA GLY A 131 -11.32 7.45 -9.10
C GLY A 131 -9.91 6.84 -9.11
N LEU A 132 -8.88 7.70 -9.11
CA LEU A 132 -7.48 7.26 -9.01
C LEU A 132 -7.18 6.59 -7.66
N LEU A 133 -7.78 7.08 -6.57
CA LEU A 133 -7.64 6.49 -5.24
C LEU A 133 -8.31 5.12 -5.10
N TYR A 134 -9.41 4.86 -5.82
CA TYR A 134 -9.98 3.52 -5.93
C TYR A 134 -9.00 2.54 -6.59
N LEU A 135 -8.29 2.96 -7.63
CA LEU A 135 -7.24 2.14 -8.24
C LEU A 135 -6.03 2.00 -7.32
N ALA A 136 -5.70 3.07 -6.58
CA ALA A 136 -4.56 3.07 -5.65
C ALA A 136 -4.77 2.07 -4.51
N ILE A 137 -5.97 1.97 -3.93
CA ILE A 137 -6.24 0.97 -2.88
C ILE A 137 -6.12 -0.45 -3.43
N LEU A 138 -6.63 -0.73 -4.64
CA LEU A 138 -6.54 -2.07 -5.23
C LEU A 138 -5.07 -2.50 -5.46
N THR A 139 -4.26 -1.59 -6.00
CA THR A 139 -2.83 -1.86 -6.24
C THR A 139 -2.02 -1.90 -4.94
N ALA A 140 -2.37 -1.09 -3.94
CA ALA A 140 -1.71 -1.12 -2.64
C ALA A 140 -1.97 -2.44 -1.90
N PHE A 141 -3.22 -2.91 -1.89
CA PHE A 141 -3.54 -4.24 -1.36
C PHE A 141 -2.87 -5.36 -2.17
N GLY A 142 -2.77 -5.21 -3.50
CA GLY A 142 -1.97 -6.12 -4.34
C GLY A 142 -0.49 -6.15 -3.96
N THR A 143 0.08 -5.02 -3.53
CA THR A 143 1.47 -4.93 -3.08
C THR A 143 1.69 -5.66 -1.75
N ASP A 144 0.78 -5.51 -0.79
CA ASP A 144 0.95 -6.14 0.54
C ASP A 144 0.50 -7.61 0.54
N LEU A 145 -0.73 -7.91 0.09
CA LEU A 145 -1.33 -9.24 0.26
C LEU A 145 -0.66 -10.31 -0.60
N VAL A 146 -0.24 -9.98 -1.83
CA VAL A 146 0.43 -10.94 -2.71
C VAL A 146 1.76 -11.34 -2.12
N ALA A 147 2.52 -10.38 -1.59
CA ALA A 147 3.79 -10.69 -0.95
C ALA A 147 3.60 -11.56 0.29
N ARG A 148 2.60 -11.28 1.12
CA ARG A 148 2.29 -12.11 2.29
C ARG A 148 1.86 -13.51 1.89
N ALA A 149 1.02 -13.66 0.87
CA ALA A 149 0.56 -14.95 0.40
C ALA A 149 1.71 -15.81 -0.15
N VAL A 150 2.60 -15.21 -0.93
CA VAL A 150 3.75 -15.91 -1.54
C VAL A 150 4.83 -16.24 -0.49
N LEU A 151 5.08 -15.37 0.49
CA LEU A 151 6.12 -15.59 1.50
C LEU A 151 5.67 -16.46 2.68
N ALA A 152 4.37 -16.77 2.78
CA ALA A 152 3.83 -17.66 3.80
C ALA A 152 3.77 -19.13 3.36
N GLY A 153 3.89 -19.40 2.06
CA GLY A 153 3.97 -20.75 1.48
C GLY A 153 5.39 -21.30 1.50
#